data_AF-A0A3B1CI39-F1
#
_entry.id   AF-A0A3B1CI39-F1
#
_cell.length_a   1.000
_cell.length_b   1.000
_cell.length_c   1.000
_cell.angle_alpha   90.00
_cell.angle_beta   90.00
_cell.angle_gamma   90.00
#
_symmetry.space_group_name_H-M   'P 1'
#
loop_
_entity.id
_entity.type
_entity.pdbx_description
1 polymer ?
#
loop_
_entity_poly.entity_id
_entity_poly.type
_entity_poly.pdbx_seq_one_letter_code
_entity_poly.pdbx_strand_id
1 'polypeptide(L)'
;MDKQNIENMKKLLIARSEALEAGVMRGAKDAEPVILDQQKVGRISRMDAMQVQAMSAETNRRRAIELAAVRAALERIEKDDYGY
;
A
#
# COMPACT_ATOMS: atom_id res chain seq x y z
N MET A 1 26.72 2.01 13.80
CA MET A 1 25.66 1.02 14.10
C MET A 1 26.20 -0.38 13.85
N ASP A 2 25.85 -1.37 14.68
CA ASP A 2 26.22 -2.77 14.44
C ASP A 2 25.65 -3.29 13.12
N LYS A 3 26.49 -3.96 12.31
CA LYS A 3 26.07 -4.58 11.03
C LYS A 3 24.86 -5.50 11.19
N GLN A 4 24.75 -6.17 12.34
CA GLN A 4 23.62 -7.02 12.69
C GLN A 4 22.28 -6.26 12.79
N ASN A 5 22.30 -5.01 13.26
CA ASN A 5 21.10 -4.18 13.36
C ASN A 5 20.64 -3.68 11.99
N ILE A 6 21.58 -3.36 11.10
CA ILE A 6 21.28 -2.96 9.72
C ILE A 6 20.63 -4.12 8.96
N GLU A 7 21.14 -5.34 9.15
CA GLU A 7 20.61 -6.52 8.49
C GLU A 7 19.20 -6.90 9.00
N ASN A 8 18.95 -6.77 10.30
CA ASN A 8 17.61 -6.93 10.86
C ASN A 8 16.65 -5.86 10.32
N MET A 9 17.09 -4.60 10.20
CA MET A 9 16.29 -3.51 9.63
C MET A 9 15.95 -3.77 8.16
N LYS A 10 16.92 -4.24 7.37
CA LYS A 10 16.72 -4.63 5.96
C LYS A 10 15.65 -5.71 5.84
N LYS A 11 15.72 -6.77 6.65
CA LYS A 11 14.71 -7.83 6.67
C LYS A 11 13.31 -7.30 7.01
N LEU A 12 13.21 -6.41 7.98
CA LEU A 12 11.93 -5.82 8.40
C LEU A 12 11.33 -4.93 7.31
N LEU A 13 12.17 -4.15 6.61
CA LEU A 13 11.75 -3.31 5.49
C LEU A 13 11.29 -4.15 4.29
N ILE A 14 12.00 -5.25 3.96
CA ILE A 14 11.60 -6.18 2.89
C ILE A 14 10.25 -6.81 3.21
N ALA A 15 10.07 -7.35 4.42
CA ALA A 15 8.81 -7.93 4.85
C ALA A 15 7.65 -6.92 4.78
N ARG A 16 7.91 -5.65 5.12
CA ARG A 16 6.93 -4.57 5.00
C ARG A 16 6.61 -4.23 3.55
N SER A 17 7.60 -4.18 2.64
CA SER A 17 7.33 -3.98 1.21
C SER A 17 6.50 -5.10 0.62
N GLU A 18 6.79 -6.36 0.96
CA GLU A 18 6.02 -7.51 0.49
C GLU A 18 4.57 -7.47 1.00
N ALA A 19 4.37 -7.10 2.27
CA ALA A 19 3.03 -6.94 2.84
C ALA A 19 2.22 -5.83 2.15
N LEU A 20 2.87 -4.70 1.82
CA LEU A 20 2.25 -3.60 1.10
C LEU A 20 1.93 -3.97 -0.35
N GLU A 21 2.84 -4.64 -1.06
CA GLU A 21 2.62 -5.10 -2.43
C GLU A 21 1.52 -6.17 -2.49
N ALA A 22 1.48 -7.10 -1.54
CA ALA A 22 0.38 -8.06 -1.39
C ALA A 22 -0.97 -7.37 -1.10
N GLY A 23 -0.96 -6.28 -0.33
CA GLY A 23 -2.14 -5.43 -0.09
C GLY A 23 -2.62 -4.71 -1.35
N VAL A 24 -1.71 -4.25 -2.20
CA VAL A 24 -2.03 -3.64 -3.50
C VAL A 24 -2.60 -4.67 -4.46
N MET A 25 -2.01 -5.87 -4.56
CA MET A 25 -2.54 -6.93 -5.42
C MET A 25 -3.94 -7.41 -5.00
N ARG A 26 -4.21 -7.51 -3.68
CA ARG A 26 -5.54 -7.83 -3.17
C ARG A 26 -6.55 -6.72 -3.43
N GLY A 27 -6.20 -5.48 -3.12
CA GLY A 27 -7.06 -4.33 -3.40
C GLY A 27 -7.36 -4.12 -4.89
N ALA A 28 -6.45 -4.51 -5.79
CA ALA A 28 -6.68 -4.48 -7.23
C ALA A 28 -7.68 -5.57 -7.69
N LYS A 29 -7.73 -6.73 -7.03
CA LYS A 29 -8.73 -7.77 -7.28
C LYS A 29 -10.09 -7.44 -6.69
N ASP A 30 -10.12 -6.83 -5.51
CA ASP A 30 -11.37 -6.36 -4.88
C ASP A 30 -11.94 -5.08 -5.53
N ALA A 31 -11.15 -4.43 -6.39
CA ALA A 31 -11.58 -3.31 -7.23
C ALA A 31 -12.24 -3.76 -8.55
N GLU A 32 -12.35 -5.06 -8.83
CA GLU A 32 -13.31 -5.53 -9.82
C GLU A 32 -14.70 -5.14 -9.35
N PRO A 33 -15.45 -4.33 -10.11
CA PRO A 33 -16.76 -3.87 -9.69
C PRO A 33 -17.64 -5.09 -9.53
N VAL A 34 -17.96 -5.45 -8.29
CA VAL A 34 -19.07 -6.33 -7.97
C VAL A 34 -20.25 -5.79 -8.77
N ILE A 35 -20.70 -6.58 -9.76
CA ILE A 35 -21.87 -6.29 -10.58
C ILE A 35 -23.05 -6.33 -9.62
N LEU A 36 -23.30 -5.20 -8.97
CA LEU A 36 -24.36 -5.03 -8.01
C LEU A 36 -25.65 -4.90 -8.83
N ASP A 37 -26.42 -5.99 -8.88
CA ASP A 37 -27.68 -6.11 -9.62
C ASP A 37 -28.60 -4.91 -9.30
N GLN A 38 -28.75 -4.05 -10.30
CA GLN A 38 -29.02 -2.64 -10.14
C GLN A 38 -30.52 -2.32 -10.20
N GLN A 39 -31.37 -3.21 -9.68
CA GLN A 39 -32.82 -3.01 -9.77
C GLN A 39 -33.46 -2.36 -8.53
N LYS A 40 -32.75 -2.20 -7.39
CA LYS A 40 -33.39 -1.66 -6.17
C LYS A 40 -32.65 -0.55 -5.40
N VAL A 41 -31.47 -0.11 -5.81
CA VAL A 41 -30.64 0.83 -5.01
C VAL A 41 -30.36 2.15 -5.74
N GLY A 42 -31.43 2.88 -6.06
CA GLY A 42 -31.34 4.18 -6.74
C GLY A 42 -31.02 5.33 -5.76
N ARG A 43 -29.98 6.11 -6.07
CA ARG A 43 -29.49 7.36 -5.42
C ARG A 43 -28.54 7.22 -4.22
N ILE A 44 -28.84 6.45 -3.17
CA ILE A 44 -27.92 6.34 -2.01
C ILE A 44 -26.63 5.60 -2.40
N SER A 45 -26.73 4.49 -3.14
CA SER A 45 -25.57 3.71 -3.56
C SER A 45 -24.58 4.45 -4.48
N ARG A 46 -24.97 5.55 -5.15
CA ARG A 46 -24.01 6.34 -5.93
C ARG A 46 -23.14 7.25 -5.06
N MET A 47 -23.69 7.85 -4.01
CA MET A 47 -22.89 8.64 -3.08
C MET A 47 -21.97 7.73 -2.25
N ASP A 48 -22.49 6.60 -1.78
CA ASP A 48 -21.68 5.62 -1.06
C ASP A 48 -20.61 5.00 -1.96
N ALA A 49 -20.92 4.70 -3.23
CA ALA A 49 -19.93 4.22 -4.18
C ALA A 49 -18.84 5.24 -4.47
N MET A 50 -19.18 6.53 -4.61
CA MET A 50 -18.19 7.60 -4.77
C MET A 50 -17.30 7.75 -3.53
N GLN A 51 -17.88 7.64 -2.33
CA GLN A 51 -17.13 7.71 -1.08
C GLN A 51 -16.18 6.50 -0.92
N VAL A 52 -16.65 5.29 -1.25
CA VAL A 52 -15.83 4.07 -1.28
C VAL A 52 -14.72 4.18 -2.31
N GLN A 53 -14.99 4.73 -3.50
CA GLN A 53 -13.99 4.94 -4.54
C GLN A 53 -12.93 5.97 -4.09
N ALA A 54 -13.35 7.08 -3.47
CA ALA A 54 -12.45 8.09 -2.94
C ALA A 54 -11.57 7.54 -1.80
N MET A 55 -12.15 6.75 -0.88
CA MET A 55 -11.40 6.07 0.19
C MET A 55 -10.41 5.04 -0.38
N SER A 56 -10.82 4.26 -1.38
CA SER A 56 -9.94 3.30 -2.07
C SER A 56 -8.76 4.01 -2.76
N ALA A 57 -9.04 5.10 -3.47
CA ALA A 57 -8.01 5.92 -4.13
C ALA A 57 -7.01 6.51 -3.12
N GLU A 58 -7.50 7.05 -2.01
CA GLU A 58 -6.64 7.60 -0.95
C GLU A 58 -5.81 6.51 -0.26
N THR A 59 -6.40 5.32 -0.03
CA THR A 59 -5.66 4.18 0.53
C THR A 59 -4.56 3.71 -0.42
N ASN A 60 -4.84 3.66 -1.73
CA ASN A 60 -3.83 3.35 -2.75
C ASN A 60 -2.70 4.40 -2.78
N ARG A 61 -3.05 5.69 -2.69
CA ARG A 61 -2.07 6.79 -2.63
C ARG A 61 -1.15 6.68 -1.41
N ARG A 62 -1.71 6.42 -0.23
CA ARG A 62 -0.92 6.23 1.01
C ARG A 62 0.02 5.04 0.90
N ARG A 63 -0.46 3.90 0.38
CA ARG A 63 0.37 2.72 0.16
C ARG A 63 1.51 2.99 -0.82
N ALA A 64 1.27 3.77 -1.89
CA ALA A 64 2.32 4.14 -2.84
C ALA A 64 3.41 5.02 -2.20
N ILE A 65 3.03 5.99 -1.37
CA ILE A 65 3.97 6.84 -0.62
C ILE A 65 4.79 5.99 0.36
N GLU A 66 4.14 5.09 1.08
CA GLU A 66 4.82 4.19 2.04
C GLU A 66 5.81 3.26 1.33
N LEU A 67 5.44 2.70 0.18
CA LEU A 67 6.32 1.87 -0.63
C LEU A 67 7.53 2.66 -1.13
N ALA A 68 7.34 3.90 -1.57
CA ALA A 68 8.44 4.78 -1.98
C ALA A 68 9.40 5.08 -0.81
N ALA A 69 8.85 5.32 0.39
CA ALA A 69 9.66 5.55 1.59
C ALA A 69 10.47 4.30 2.01
N VAL A 70 9.86 3.11 1.95
CA VAL A 70 10.54 1.83 2.23
C VAL A 70 11.65 1.57 1.21
N ARG A 71 11.41 1.82 -0.08
CA ARG A 71 12.41 1.68 -1.14
C ARG A 71 13.59 2.65 -0.93
N ALA A 72 13.31 3.91 -0.61
CA ALA A 72 14.35 4.88 -0.30
C ALA A 72 15.16 4.48 0.95
N ALA A 73 14.53 3.91 1.96
CA ALA A 73 15.22 3.39 3.15
C ALA A 73 16.14 2.20 2.79
N LEU A 74 15.67 1.26 1.97
CA LEU A 74 16.48 0.15 1.47
C LEU A 74 17.68 0.63 0.65
N GLU A 75 17.49 1.61 -0.24
CA GLU A 75 18.57 2.17 -1.05
C GLU A 75 19.64 2.85 -0.18
N ARG A 76 19.24 3.56 0.90
CA ARG A 76 20.17 4.14 1.87
C ARG A 76 20.94 3.08 2.65
N ILE A 77 20.31 1.94 2.98
CA ILE A 77 20.99 0.79 3.58
C ILE A 77 22.04 0.21 2.62
N GLU A 78 21.71 0.10 1.33
CA GLU A 78 22.63 -0.46 0.32
C GLU A 78 23.79 0.46 -0.02
N LYS A 79 23.59 1.78 0.05
CA LYS A 79 24.65 2.78 -0.13
C LYS A 79 25.57 2.94 1.09
N ASP A 80 25.39 2.12 2.14
CA ASP A 80 26.12 2.21 3.41
C ASP A 80 25.96 3.58 4.12
N ASP A 81 24.91 4.33 3.73
CA ASP A 81 24.63 5.72 4.13
C ASP A 81 23.45 5.79 5.12
N TYR A 82 23.14 4.65 5.74
CA TYR A 82 22.07 4.57 6.73
C TYR A 82 22.57 5.06 8.09
N GLY A 83 22.47 6.36 8.31
CA GLY A 83 22.64 7.00 9.62
C GLY A 83 24.03 7.57 9.90
N TYR A 84 24.60 8.34 8.96
CA TYR A 84 25.53 9.41 9.34
C TYR A 84 24.80 10.56 10.06
#